data_AF-A0A7S3FHX9-F1
#
_entry.id   AF-A0A7S3FHX9-F1
#
_cell.length_a   1.000
_cell.length_b   1.000
_cell.length_c   1.000
_cell.angle_alpha   90.00
_cell.angle_beta   90.00
_cell.angle_gamma   90.00
#
_symmetry.space_group_name_H-M   'P 1'
#
loop_
_entity.id
_entity.type
_entity.pdbx_description
1 polymer ?
#
loop_
_entity_poly.entity_id
_entity_poly.type
_entity_poly.pdbx_seq_one_letter_code
_entity_poly.pdbx_strand_id
1 'polypeptide(L)'
;PGACRAFARRGVPQSARPRVWAAALGVLTGTTRDRERDTPHHFNQLCADAEAHPMMVDALVRADVAATADMSEYFVFEEPLCVVLLAFMRDASVAAAGGASAAAQPRLRGMDREGNARGLYPPCGVVPFHGLSHYAAPLCYLYSRVDDLFFAFRALYERHFCRLHTLVFDAAGAEASLSGPYEGLPQVCKLFEDMLQELDPECFYKLLSVGVAPLSIAMPWLVSAFVSYLEVSEVLALWDRVIGFDSLFPLSAMAAAVVRLRREAILQAQAADEVRAVFDDITTMR
;
A
#
# COMPACT_ATOMS: atom_id res chain seq x y z
N PRO A 1 6.47 18.84 -8.13
CA PRO A 1 6.78 17.39 -7.98
C PRO A 1 8.28 17.04 -7.89
N GLY A 2 9.14 17.37 -8.87
CA GLY A 2 10.53 16.88 -8.94
C GLY A 2 11.41 17.16 -7.71
N ALA A 3 11.45 18.41 -7.23
CA ALA A 3 12.24 18.80 -6.06
C ALA A 3 11.74 18.13 -4.76
N CYS A 4 10.42 18.04 -4.56
CA CYS A 4 9.83 17.36 -3.41
C CYS A 4 10.14 15.85 -3.40
N ARG A 5 10.12 15.20 -4.56
CA ARG A 5 10.54 13.79 -4.69
C ARG A 5 12.02 13.61 -4.36
N ALA A 6 12.89 14.46 -4.89
CA ALA A 6 14.32 14.42 -4.58
C ALA A 6 14.60 14.62 -3.08
N PHE A 7 13.85 15.50 -2.42
CA PHE A 7 13.92 15.70 -0.97
C PHE A 7 13.47 14.45 -0.21
N ALA A 8 12.33 13.86 -0.60
CA ALA A 8 11.78 12.68 0.07
C ALA A 8 12.68 11.44 0.04
N ARG A 9 13.55 11.29 -0.98
CA ARG A 9 14.56 10.21 -1.03
C ARG A 9 15.49 10.17 0.19
N ARG A 10 15.71 11.30 0.86
CA ARG A 10 16.59 11.40 2.04
C ARG A 10 15.83 11.30 3.37
N GLY A 11 14.50 11.15 3.32
CA GLY A 11 13.61 11.24 4.47
C GLY A 11 13.04 12.64 4.67
N VAL A 12 11.79 12.71 5.15
CA VAL A 12 11.05 13.95 5.36
C VAL A 12 10.74 14.11 6.85
N PRO A 13 10.99 15.28 7.46
CA PRO A 13 10.54 15.55 8.83
C PRO A 13 9.02 15.41 8.96
N GLN A 14 8.54 14.86 10.08
CA GLN A 14 7.12 14.54 10.29
C GLN A 14 6.18 15.72 10.00
N SER A 15 6.52 16.93 10.46
CA SER A 15 5.72 18.14 10.25
C SER A 15 5.65 18.61 8.79
N ALA A 16 6.62 18.22 7.96
CA ALA A 16 6.69 18.59 6.56
C ALA A 16 6.07 17.55 5.63
N ARG A 17 5.89 16.30 6.09
CA ARG A 17 5.38 15.17 5.29
C ARG A 17 4.09 15.50 4.53
N PRO A 18 3.02 16.02 5.16
CA PRO A 18 1.78 16.29 4.47
C PRO A 18 1.95 17.17 3.22
N ARG A 19 2.74 18.24 3.34
CA ARG A 19 2.98 19.19 2.25
C ARG A 19 3.91 18.61 1.18
N VAL A 20 4.99 17.95 1.59
CA VAL A 20 5.97 17.37 0.67
C VAL A 20 5.34 16.22 -0.13
N TRP A 21 4.59 15.35 0.54
CA TRP A 21 3.92 14.21 -0.09
C TRP A 21 2.83 14.68 -1.04
N ALA A 22 1.97 15.60 -0.63
CA ALA A 22 0.93 16.13 -1.50
C ALA A 22 1.52 16.80 -2.77
N ALA A 23 2.67 17.49 -2.66
CA ALA A 23 3.38 18.06 -3.81
C ALA A 23 4.14 17.03 -4.67
N ALA A 24 4.62 15.94 -4.07
CA ALA A 24 5.34 14.86 -4.76
C ALA A 24 4.40 13.92 -5.50
N LEU A 25 3.25 13.61 -4.88
CA LEU A 25 2.19 12.77 -5.41
C LEU A 25 1.34 13.49 -6.47
N GLY A 26 1.36 14.83 -6.46
CA GLY A 26 0.68 15.65 -7.47
C GLY A 26 -0.66 16.24 -7.02
N VAL A 27 -1.11 15.92 -5.80
CA VAL A 27 -2.36 16.41 -5.18
C VAL A 27 -2.42 17.95 -5.19
N LEU A 28 -1.32 18.64 -4.89
CA LEU A 28 -1.28 20.12 -4.88
C LEU A 28 -1.08 20.75 -6.27
N THR A 29 -0.60 19.98 -7.24
CA THR A 29 -0.10 20.47 -8.53
C THR A 29 -0.88 19.96 -9.74
N GLY A 30 -2.01 19.29 -9.51
CA GLY A 30 -2.87 18.76 -10.57
C GLY A 30 -3.43 19.85 -11.50
N THR A 31 -3.97 19.41 -12.64
CA THR A 31 -4.67 20.28 -13.59
C THR A 31 -5.91 20.91 -12.94
N THR A 32 -6.56 21.88 -13.59
CA THR A 32 -7.81 22.47 -13.10
C THR A 32 -8.87 21.41 -12.79
N ARG A 33 -8.94 20.31 -13.56
CA ARG A 33 -9.84 19.18 -13.32
C ARG A 33 -9.49 18.36 -12.08
N ASP A 34 -8.19 18.15 -11.82
CA ASP A 34 -7.74 17.43 -10.63
C ASP A 34 -8.00 18.26 -9.36
N ARG A 35 -7.87 19.58 -9.45
CA ARG A 35 -8.20 20.50 -8.32
C ARG A 35 -9.70 20.60 -8.03
N GLU A 36 -10.55 20.46 -9.04
CA GLU A 36 -12.02 20.39 -8.84
C GLU A 36 -12.44 19.03 -8.23
N ARG A 37 -11.76 17.94 -8.63
CA ARG A 37 -11.90 16.59 -8.05
C ARG A 37 -11.43 16.55 -6.59
N ASP A 38 -10.39 17.31 -6.25
CA ASP A 38 -9.79 17.33 -4.91
C ASP A 38 -10.39 18.43 -4.03
N THR A 39 -11.72 18.58 -4.10
CA THR A 39 -12.45 19.53 -3.27
C THR A 39 -13.07 18.82 -2.06
N PRO A 40 -13.13 19.48 -0.88
CA PRO A 40 -13.86 18.95 0.27
C PRO A 40 -15.32 18.62 -0.07
N HIS A 41 -15.92 19.35 -1.03
CA HIS A 41 -17.26 19.07 -1.52
C HIS A 41 -17.37 17.69 -2.19
N HIS A 42 -16.40 17.30 -3.03
CA HIS A 42 -16.40 15.97 -3.64
C HIS A 42 -16.30 14.86 -2.59
N PHE A 43 -15.41 15.01 -1.60
CA PHE A 43 -15.30 14.06 -0.49
C PHE A 43 -16.61 13.94 0.30
N ASN A 44 -17.28 15.06 0.60
CA ASN A 44 -18.56 15.07 1.29
C ASN A 44 -19.67 14.37 0.48
N GLN A 45 -19.66 14.52 -0.85
CA GLN A 45 -20.60 13.80 -1.72
C GLN A 45 -20.38 12.28 -1.66
N LEU A 46 -19.12 11.82 -1.65
CA LEU A 46 -18.80 10.40 -1.50
C LEU A 46 -19.24 9.84 -0.14
N CYS A 47 -19.09 10.63 0.93
CA CYS A 47 -19.55 10.25 2.27
C CYS A 47 -21.08 10.16 2.30
N ALA A 48 -21.78 11.17 1.77
CA ALA A 48 -23.24 11.15 1.68
C ALA A 48 -23.76 9.98 0.84
N ASP A 49 -23.07 9.63 -0.24
CA ASP A 49 -23.39 8.45 -1.06
C ASP A 49 -23.17 7.13 -0.29
N ALA A 50 -22.08 7.04 0.49
CA ALA A 50 -21.83 5.88 1.34
C ALA A 50 -22.89 5.67 2.43
N GLU A 51 -23.40 6.75 2.99
CA GLU A 51 -24.49 6.72 3.98
C GLU A 51 -25.84 6.37 3.34
N ALA A 52 -26.16 6.97 2.19
CA ALA A 52 -27.43 6.77 1.51
C ALA A 52 -27.54 5.41 0.82
N HIS A 53 -26.42 4.87 0.33
CA HIS A 53 -26.36 3.66 -0.48
C HIS A 53 -25.35 2.64 0.10
N PRO A 54 -25.74 1.86 1.12
CA PRO A 54 -24.92 0.78 1.65
C PRO A 54 -24.60 -0.27 0.59
N MET A 55 -23.35 -0.72 0.54
CA MET A 55 -22.86 -1.77 -0.36
C MET A 55 -22.36 -2.98 0.43
N MET A 56 -22.39 -4.18 -0.17
CA MET A 56 -21.83 -5.39 0.42
C MET A 56 -20.34 -5.23 0.78
N VAL A 57 -19.58 -4.50 -0.05
CA VAL A 57 -18.17 -4.19 0.21
C VAL A 57 -17.95 -3.41 1.51
N ASP A 58 -18.97 -2.74 2.05
CA ASP A 58 -18.84 -1.96 3.28
C ASP A 58 -18.66 -2.86 4.51
N ALA A 59 -19.26 -4.05 4.49
CA ALA A 59 -19.06 -5.03 5.55
C ALA A 59 -17.61 -5.52 5.55
N LEU A 60 -17.02 -5.73 4.36
CA LEU A 60 -15.61 -6.11 4.21
C LEU A 60 -14.68 -5.00 4.69
N VAL A 61 -14.95 -3.75 4.29
CA VAL A 61 -14.19 -2.58 4.74
C VAL A 61 -14.25 -2.43 6.25
N ARG A 62 -15.44 -2.50 6.87
CA ARG A 62 -15.58 -2.39 8.33
C ARG A 62 -14.88 -3.52 9.08
N ALA A 63 -14.97 -4.75 8.58
CA ALA A 63 -14.26 -5.88 9.17
C ALA A 63 -12.73 -5.69 9.10
N ASP A 64 -12.22 -5.19 7.97
CA ASP A 64 -10.80 -4.90 7.81
C ASP A 64 -10.33 -3.74 8.72
N VAL A 65 -11.14 -2.68 8.83
CA VAL A 65 -10.84 -1.56 9.73
C VAL A 65 -10.86 -2.00 11.20
N ALA A 66 -11.81 -2.84 11.59
CA ALA A 66 -11.86 -3.40 12.95
C ALA A 66 -10.58 -4.18 13.27
N ALA A 67 -10.11 -5.04 12.35
CA ALA A 67 -8.85 -5.77 12.52
C ALA A 67 -7.63 -4.84 12.63
N THR A 68 -7.63 -3.70 11.92
CA THR A 68 -6.59 -2.67 12.06
C THR A 68 -6.72 -1.91 13.38
N ALA A 69 -7.93 -1.61 13.85
CA ALA A 69 -8.18 -0.93 15.11
C ALA A 69 -7.85 -1.79 16.34
N ASP A 70 -7.86 -3.11 16.21
CA ASP A 70 -7.36 -4.03 17.23
C ASP A 70 -5.84 -3.90 17.47
N MET A 71 -5.10 -3.25 16.57
CA MET A 71 -3.68 -2.95 16.76
C MET A 71 -3.49 -1.77 17.72
N SER A 72 -2.51 -1.90 18.63
CA SER A 72 -2.26 -0.92 19.70
C SER A 72 -1.91 0.48 19.20
N GLU A 73 -1.40 0.57 17.99
CA GLU A 73 -1.02 1.80 17.31
C GLU A 73 -2.24 2.50 16.71
N TYR A 74 -3.24 1.77 16.22
CA TYR A 74 -4.28 2.35 15.36
C TYR A 74 -5.69 2.39 15.97
N PHE A 75 -5.88 1.91 17.20
CA PHE A 75 -7.20 1.84 17.86
C PHE A 75 -7.99 3.16 17.91
N VAL A 76 -7.32 4.31 17.94
CA VAL A 76 -7.97 5.63 17.97
C VAL A 76 -8.49 6.08 16.60
N PHE A 77 -8.14 5.38 15.52
CA PHE A 77 -8.41 5.80 14.15
C PHE A 77 -9.48 4.96 13.44
N GLU A 78 -10.22 4.12 14.14
CA GLU A 78 -11.27 3.26 13.56
C GLU A 78 -12.29 4.07 12.73
N GLU A 79 -12.81 5.15 13.30
CA GLU A 79 -13.80 6.01 12.63
C GLU A 79 -13.25 6.73 11.39
N PRO A 80 -12.13 7.50 11.46
CA PRO A 80 -11.59 8.14 10.26
C PRO A 80 -11.17 7.14 9.18
N LEU A 81 -10.66 5.96 9.56
CA LEU A 81 -10.35 4.88 8.61
C LEU A 81 -11.60 4.38 7.88
N CYS A 82 -12.69 4.12 8.63
CA CYS A 82 -13.96 3.71 8.03
C CYS A 82 -14.47 4.75 7.03
N VAL A 83 -14.52 6.02 7.41
CA VAL A 83 -15.04 7.09 6.53
C VAL A 83 -14.22 7.19 5.24
N VAL A 84 -12.89 7.21 5.35
CA VAL A 84 -11.97 7.32 4.20
C VAL A 84 -12.13 6.14 3.26
N LEU A 85 -12.15 4.91 3.78
CA LEU A 85 -12.20 3.72 2.94
C LEU A 85 -13.59 3.51 2.32
N LEU A 86 -14.66 3.83 3.05
CA LEU A 86 -16.01 3.79 2.49
C LEU A 86 -16.15 4.81 1.36
N ALA A 87 -15.69 6.06 1.56
CA ALA A 87 -15.66 7.07 0.50
C ALA A 87 -14.81 6.61 -0.70
N PHE A 88 -13.66 6.00 -0.45
CA PHE A 88 -12.79 5.44 -1.48
C PHE A 88 -13.48 4.35 -2.30
N MET A 89 -14.31 3.50 -1.71
CA MET A 89 -15.10 2.52 -2.47
C MET A 89 -16.06 3.16 -3.47
N ARG A 90 -16.58 4.36 -3.18
CA ARG A 90 -17.53 5.10 -4.04
C ARG A 90 -16.84 5.89 -5.12
N ASP A 91 -15.54 6.14 -4.98
CA ASP A 91 -14.84 7.04 -5.87
C ASP A 91 -14.54 6.40 -7.24
N ALA A 92 -15.49 6.51 -8.17
CA ALA A 92 -15.36 5.99 -9.54
C ALA A 92 -14.18 6.57 -10.32
N SER A 93 -13.66 7.71 -9.89
CA SER A 93 -12.53 8.34 -10.56
C SER A 93 -11.21 7.59 -10.33
N VAL A 94 -11.12 6.76 -9.29
CA VAL A 94 -10.00 5.82 -9.07
C VAL A 94 -9.86 4.84 -10.22
N ALA A 95 -10.99 4.25 -10.66
CA ALA A 95 -11.00 3.32 -11.79
C ALA A 95 -10.62 3.99 -13.12
N ALA A 96 -10.96 5.28 -13.27
CA ALA A 96 -10.66 6.08 -14.44
C ALA A 96 -9.19 6.55 -14.49
N ALA A 97 -8.60 6.85 -13.33
CA ALA A 97 -7.21 7.26 -13.20
C ALA A 97 -6.22 6.10 -13.32
N GLY A 98 -6.64 4.88 -12.96
CA GLY A 98 -5.76 3.73 -12.76
C GLY A 98 -5.06 3.14 -13.99
N GLY A 99 -5.16 3.73 -15.19
CA GLY A 99 -4.41 3.31 -16.39
C GLY A 99 -4.34 1.77 -16.58
N ALA A 100 -3.18 1.26 -16.96
CA ALA A 100 -2.91 -0.18 -17.06
C ALA A 100 -2.91 -0.91 -15.68
N SER A 101 -2.67 -0.19 -14.58
CA SER A 101 -2.59 -0.73 -13.21
C SER A 101 -3.94 -1.25 -12.72
N ALA A 102 -5.01 -0.50 -12.97
CA ALA A 102 -6.35 -0.89 -12.57
C ALA A 102 -6.96 -1.97 -13.48
N ALA A 103 -6.37 -2.25 -14.65
CA ALA A 103 -6.86 -3.29 -15.56
C ALA A 103 -6.49 -4.71 -15.08
N ALA A 104 -5.56 -4.83 -14.14
CA ALA A 104 -4.99 -6.10 -13.71
C ALA A 104 -5.51 -6.61 -12.35
N GLN A 105 -6.48 -5.92 -11.75
CA GLN A 105 -7.28 -6.43 -10.64
C GLN A 105 -8.60 -7.05 -11.17
N PRO A 106 -9.13 -8.12 -10.55
CA PRO A 106 -10.43 -8.66 -10.92
C PRO A 106 -11.52 -7.60 -10.68
N ARG A 107 -12.16 -7.15 -11.76
CA ARG A 107 -13.22 -6.15 -11.72
C ARG A 107 -14.59 -6.83 -11.70
N LEU A 108 -15.39 -6.53 -10.67
CA LEU A 108 -16.78 -6.96 -10.67
C LEU A 108 -17.62 -5.93 -11.42
N ARG A 109 -18.65 -6.41 -12.11
CA ARG A 109 -19.68 -5.55 -12.71
C ARG A 109 -20.92 -5.61 -11.84
N GLY A 110 -21.42 -4.46 -11.44
CA GLY A 110 -22.72 -4.37 -10.80
C GLY A 110 -23.80 -4.72 -11.82
N MET A 111 -24.76 -5.53 -11.42
CA MET A 111 -25.97 -5.80 -12.20
C MET A 111 -27.18 -5.31 -11.39
N ASP A 112 -28.19 -4.78 -12.06
CA ASP A 112 -29.49 -4.57 -11.40
C ASP A 112 -30.31 -5.87 -11.36
N ARG A 113 -31.50 -5.77 -10.76
CA ARG A 113 -32.42 -6.91 -10.59
C ARG A 113 -32.89 -7.50 -11.93
N GLU A 114 -32.79 -6.74 -13.01
CA GLU A 114 -33.17 -7.15 -14.36
C GLU A 114 -31.98 -7.77 -15.11
N GLY A 115 -30.79 -7.81 -14.50
CA GLY A 115 -29.56 -8.33 -15.09
C GLY A 115 -28.81 -7.31 -15.95
N ASN A 116 -29.22 -6.04 -15.96
CA ASN A 116 -28.55 -5.00 -16.74
C ASN A 116 -27.31 -4.50 -16.01
N ALA A 117 -26.21 -4.31 -16.75
CA ALA A 117 -24.96 -3.82 -16.18
C ALA A 117 -25.08 -2.36 -15.72
N ARG A 118 -24.73 -2.09 -14.45
CA ARG A 118 -24.77 -0.79 -13.78
C ARG A 118 -23.40 -0.10 -13.67
N GLY A 119 -22.34 -0.73 -14.19
CA GLY A 119 -20.96 -0.23 -14.12
C GLY A 119 -20.06 -1.14 -13.27
N LEU A 120 -18.93 -0.59 -12.81
CA LEU A 120 -18.01 -1.30 -11.92
C LEU A 120 -18.61 -1.41 -10.52
N TYR A 121 -18.30 -2.54 -9.87
CA TYR A 121 -18.65 -2.79 -8.48
C TYR A 121 -17.40 -3.22 -7.70
N PRO A 122 -17.03 -2.53 -6.61
CA PRO A 122 -17.53 -1.20 -6.23
C PRO A 122 -17.13 -0.13 -7.27
N PRO A 123 -17.71 1.09 -7.22
CA PRO A 123 -17.44 2.14 -8.20
C PRO A 123 -15.96 2.43 -8.46
N CYS A 124 -15.11 2.39 -7.42
CA CYS A 124 -13.67 2.60 -7.56
C CYS A 124 -12.92 1.48 -8.31
N GLY A 125 -13.58 0.35 -8.58
CA GLY A 125 -13.02 -0.79 -9.31
C GLY A 125 -12.09 -1.69 -8.51
N VAL A 126 -11.94 -1.44 -7.20
CA VAL A 126 -11.09 -2.23 -6.28
C VAL A 126 -11.99 -3.08 -5.39
N VAL A 127 -11.82 -4.40 -5.41
CA VAL A 127 -12.49 -5.27 -4.44
C VAL A 127 -11.73 -5.20 -3.11
N PRO A 128 -12.38 -4.86 -1.97
CA PRO A 128 -11.70 -4.84 -0.68
C PRO A 128 -11.07 -6.18 -0.33
N PHE A 129 -9.89 -6.13 0.26
CA PHE A 129 -9.12 -7.27 0.74
C PHE A 129 -8.60 -6.96 2.15
N HIS A 130 -8.15 -8.00 2.85
CA HIS A 130 -7.58 -7.83 4.19
C HIS A 130 -6.24 -7.08 4.12
N GLY A 131 -6.11 -6.01 4.90
CA GLY A 131 -4.96 -5.12 4.92
C GLY A 131 -5.09 -3.91 3.99
N LEU A 132 -6.27 -3.65 3.38
CA LEU A 132 -6.50 -2.41 2.63
C LEU A 132 -6.40 -1.20 3.55
N SER A 133 -6.95 -1.30 4.76
CA SER A 133 -6.92 -0.26 5.79
C SER A 133 -5.51 0.06 6.30
N HIS A 134 -4.57 -0.88 6.22
CA HIS A 134 -3.16 -0.65 6.56
C HIS A 134 -2.55 0.50 5.76
N TYR A 135 -2.94 0.68 4.50
CA TYR A 135 -2.40 1.76 3.67
C TYR A 135 -2.89 3.16 4.06
N ALA A 136 -4.00 3.25 4.80
CA ALA A 136 -4.54 4.50 5.30
C ALA A 136 -4.14 4.77 6.76
N ALA A 137 -3.92 3.72 7.57
CA ALA A 137 -3.75 3.87 9.02
C ALA A 137 -2.56 4.74 9.45
N PRO A 138 -1.33 4.58 8.89
CA PRO A 138 -0.21 5.47 9.23
C PRO A 138 -0.46 6.94 8.85
N LEU A 139 -1.30 7.19 7.84
CA LEU A 139 -1.60 8.55 7.39
C LEU A 139 -2.47 9.31 8.41
N CYS A 140 -3.21 8.61 9.27
CA CYS A 140 -3.99 9.24 10.34
C CYS A 140 -3.12 10.06 11.31
N TYR A 141 -1.82 9.70 11.44
CA TYR A 141 -0.86 10.48 12.23
C TYR A 141 -0.32 11.73 11.51
N LEU A 142 -0.52 11.83 10.19
CA LEU A 142 -0.05 12.95 9.37
C LEU A 142 -1.13 13.99 9.13
N TYR A 143 -2.39 13.57 8.99
CA TYR A 143 -3.48 14.42 8.56
C TYR A 143 -4.56 14.50 9.64
N SER A 144 -4.75 15.69 10.22
CA SER A 144 -5.81 15.94 11.20
C SER A 144 -7.20 16.05 10.57
N ARG A 145 -7.27 16.37 9.27
CA ARG A 145 -8.53 16.44 8.53
C ARG A 145 -8.73 15.18 7.69
N VAL A 146 -9.93 14.63 7.73
CA VAL A 146 -10.28 13.36 7.08
C VAL A 146 -10.30 13.49 5.55
N ASP A 147 -10.62 14.67 5.02
CA ASP A 147 -10.56 14.94 3.58
C ASP A 147 -9.12 14.96 3.05
N ASP A 148 -8.21 15.64 3.75
CA ASP A 148 -6.78 15.61 3.39
C ASP A 148 -6.20 14.18 3.45
N LEU A 149 -6.60 13.42 4.48
CA LEU A 149 -6.27 12.00 4.63
C LEU A 149 -6.76 11.18 3.43
N PHE A 150 -8.01 11.37 3.01
CA PHE A 150 -8.60 10.69 1.87
C PHE A 150 -7.82 10.96 0.58
N PHE A 151 -7.51 12.23 0.27
CA PHE A 151 -6.79 12.57 -0.96
C PHE A 151 -5.35 12.05 -0.95
N ALA A 152 -4.68 12.09 0.21
CA ALA A 152 -3.35 11.51 0.36
C ALA A 152 -3.37 9.98 0.18
N PHE A 153 -4.31 9.29 0.82
CA PHE A 153 -4.50 7.85 0.68
C PHE A 153 -4.78 7.45 -0.76
N ARG A 154 -5.75 8.10 -1.41
CA ARG A 154 -6.13 7.82 -2.79
C ARG A 154 -4.94 7.98 -3.73
N ALA A 155 -4.18 9.07 -3.61
CA ALA A 155 -3.01 9.32 -4.44
C ALA A 155 -1.89 8.28 -4.23
N LEU A 156 -1.64 7.86 -2.98
CA LEU A 156 -0.67 6.80 -2.67
C LEU A 156 -1.11 5.45 -3.23
N TYR A 157 -2.39 5.12 -3.08
CA TYR A 157 -2.95 3.87 -3.56
C TYR A 157 -2.92 3.78 -5.09
N GLU A 158 -3.44 4.80 -5.78
CA GLU A 158 -3.49 4.86 -7.25
C GLU A 158 -2.09 4.77 -7.88
N ARG A 159 -1.08 5.36 -7.24
CA ARG A 159 0.27 5.45 -7.79
C ARG A 159 1.18 4.28 -7.43
N HIS A 160 1.06 3.75 -6.21
CA HIS A 160 1.99 2.78 -5.65
C HIS A 160 1.28 1.52 -5.15
N PHE A 161 0.42 1.62 -4.13
CA PHE A 161 -0.02 0.43 -3.39
C PHE A 161 -0.96 -0.50 -4.16
N CYS A 162 -1.71 0.00 -5.15
CA CYS A 162 -2.51 -0.87 -6.02
C CYS A 162 -1.65 -1.92 -6.77
N ARG A 163 -0.38 -1.61 -7.04
CA ARG A 163 0.56 -2.48 -7.76
C ARG A 163 1.01 -3.68 -6.91
N LEU A 164 0.98 -3.56 -5.58
CA LEU A 164 1.28 -4.66 -4.65
C LEU A 164 0.23 -5.77 -4.66
N HIS A 165 -0.94 -5.50 -5.25
CA HIS A 165 -2.06 -6.45 -5.37
C HIS A 165 -2.35 -6.83 -6.82
N THR A 166 -1.33 -6.69 -7.67
CA THR A 166 -1.47 -6.84 -9.10
C THR A 166 -0.43 -7.82 -9.64
N LEU A 167 -0.90 -8.80 -10.43
CA LEU A 167 -0.07 -9.82 -11.07
C LEU A 167 0.18 -9.44 -12.54
N VAL A 168 0.97 -8.40 -12.78
CA VAL A 168 1.42 -8.02 -14.13
C VAL A 168 2.80 -8.60 -14.37
N PHE A 169 2.93 -9.42 -15.41
CA PHE A 169 4.18 -10.11 -15.75
C PHE A 169 4.86 -9.58 -17.02
N ASP A 170 4.20 -8.72 -17.80
CA ASP A 170 4.62 -8.40 -19.16
C ASP A 170 5.42 -7.08 -19.28
N ALA A 171 6.55 -7.15 -20.00
CA ALA A 171 7.38 -6.02 -20.40
C ALA A 171 6.68 -5.13 -21.46
N ALA A 172 5.79 -5.69 -22.29
CA ALA A 172 5.02 -4.90 -23.26
C ALA A 172 4.00 -3.96 -22.59
N GLY A 173 3.49 -4.33 -21.41
CA GLY A 173 2.67 -3.47 -20.56
C GLY A 173 3.47 -2.39 -19.81
N ALA A 174 4.77 -2.63 -19.60
CA ALA A 174 5.70 -1.66 -18.99
C ALA A 174 6.09 -0.53 -19.97
N GLU A 175 6.16 -0.82 -21.27
CA GLU A 175 6.43 0.19 -22.32
C GLU A 175 5.22 1.10 -22.64
N ALA A 176 3.99 0.62 -22.41
CA ALA A 176 2.76 1.39 -22.62
C ALA A 176 2.44 2.38 -21.48
N SER A 177 3.17 2.32 -20.36
CA SER A 177 3.04 3.26 -19.26
C SER A 177 3.85 4.52 -19.55
N LEU A 178 3.17 5.65 -19.72
CA LEU A 178 3.74 7.00 -19.83
C LEU A 178 4.57 7.44 -18.59
N SER A 179 4.78 6.55 -17.61
CA SER A 179 5.32 6.82 -16.27
C SER A 179 6.40 5.82 -15.80
N GLY A 180 7.22 5.28 -16.71
CA GLY A 180 8.36 4.43 -16.37
C GLY A 180 8.00 2.95 -16.08
N PRO A 181 8.99 2.11 -15.75
CA PRO A 181 8.79 0.67 -15.61
C PRO A 181 7.74 0.36 -14.53
N TYR A 182 6.74 -0.42 -14.93
CA TYR A 182 5.68 -0.86 -14.03
C TYR A 182 6.22 -1.96 -13.10
N GLU A 183 6.24 -1.69 -11.80
CA GLU A 183 6.67 -2.63 -10.77
C GLU A 183 5.43 -3.24 -10.11
N GLY A 184 5.00 -4.41 -10.57
CA GLY A 184 3.98 -5.20 -9.88
C GLY A 184 4.58 -6.01 -8.73
N LEU A 185 3.70 -6.66 -7.97
CA LEU A 185 4.10 -7.55 -6.88
C LEU A 185 5.16 -8.61 -7.30
N PRO A 186 5.03 -9.33 -8.44
CA PRO A 186 6.04 -10.30 -8.84
C PRO A 186 7.44 -9.70 -9.00
N GLN A 187 7.55 -8.48 -9.54
CA GLN A 187 8.83 -7.79 -9.71
C GLN A 187 9.43 -7.38 -8.36
N VAL A 188 8.61 -6.90 -7.43
CA VAL A 188 9.03 -6.58 -6.05
C VAL A 188 9.53 -7.83 -5.31
N CYS A 189 8.83 -8.95 -5.45
CA CYS A 189 9.22 -10.23 -4.88
C CYS A 189 10.55 -10.74 -5.46
N LYS A 190 10.68 -10.74 -6.80
CA LYS A 190 11.90 -11.16 -7.49
C LYS A 190 13.09 -10.30 -7.05
N LEU A 191 12.90 -8.98 -7.03
CA LEU A 191 13.94 -8.05 -6.62
C LEU A 191 14.41 -8.32 -5.19
N PHE A 192 13.50 -8.64 -4.27
CA PHE A 192 13.88 -9.03 -2.91
C PHE A 192 14.77 -10.28 -2.91
N GLU A 193 14.41 -11.32 -3.65
CA GLU A 193 15.22 -12.54 -3.73
C GLU A 193 16.57 -12.30 -4.39
N ASP A 194 16.61 -11.57 -5.50
CA ASP A 194 17.85 -11.19 -6.20
C ASP A 194 18.78 -10.41 -5.26
N MET A 195 18.25 -9.41 -4.53
CA MET A 195 19.02 -8.63 -3.56
C MET A 195 19.53 -9.48 -2.40
N LEU A 196 18.72 -10.39 -1.86
CA LEU A 196 19.13 -11.23 -0.75
C LEU A 196 20.21 -12.23 -1.18
N GLN A 197 20.10 -12.82 -2.38
CA GLN A 197 21.11 -13.70 -2.95
C GLN A 197 22.44 -12.98 -3.22
N GLU A 198 22.38 -11.72 -3.67
CA GLU A 198 23.58 -10.92 -3.95
C GLU A 198 24.25 -10.45 -2.65
N LEU A 199 23.48 -9.99 -1.67
CA LEU A 199 23.99 -9.39 -0.43
C LEU A 199 24.39 -10.42 0.63
N ASP A 200 23.66 -11.53 0.75
CA ASP A 200 23.90 -12.58 1.75
C ASP A 200 23.43 -13.96 1.24
N PRO A 201 24.19 -14.57 0.30
CA PRO A 201 23.85 -15.88 -0.25
C PRO A 201 23.83 -16.97 0.81
N GLU A 202 24.64 -16.84 1.86
CA GLU A 202 24.72 -17.84 2.94
C GLU A 202 23.40 -17.91 3.71
N CYS A 203 22.83 -16.77 4.10
CA CYS A 203 21.49 -16.73 4.67
C CYS A 203 20.43 -17.28 3.72
N PHE A 204 20.49 -16.91 2.45
CA PHE A 204 19.53 -17.36 1.45
C PHE A 204 19.50 -18.90 1.33
N TYR A 205 20.68 -19.52 1.12
CA TYR A 205 20.77 -20.97 1.02
C TYR A 205 20.53 -21.69 2.35
N LYS A 206 20.87 -21.06 3.48
CA LYS A 206 20.53 -21.61 4.80
C LYS A 206 19.03 -21.75 4.96
N LEU A 207 18.25 -20.69 4.67
CA LEU A 207 16.79 -20.73 4.73
C LEU A 207 16.21 -21.85 3.85
N LEU A 208 16.72 -21.98 2.62
CA LEU A 208 16.30 -23.07 1.73
C LEU A 208 16.66 -24.46 2.26
N SER A 209 17.85 -24.63 2.86
CA SER A 209 18.27 -25.93 3.39
C SER A 209 17.43 -26.42 4.58
N VAL A 210 16.81 -25.50 5.33
CA VAL A 210 15.85 -25.82 6.39
C VAL A 210 14.40 -25.85 5.88
N GLY A 211 14.18 -25.75 4.56
CA GLY A 211 12.86 -25.86 3.93
C GLY A 211 12.02 -24.58 3.96
N VAL A 212 12.62 -23.42 4.18
CA VAL A 212 11.92 -22.13 4.21
C VAL A 212 12.29 -21.31 2.97
N ALA A 213 11.31 -20.99 2.13
CA ALA A 213 11.50 -20.04 1.04
C ALA A 213 11.62 -18.62 1.61
N PRO A 214 12.71 -17.87 1.35
CA PRO A 214 12.88 -16.51 1.91
C PRO A 214 11.71 -15.59 1.60
N LEU A 215 11.13 -15.70 0.40
CA LEU A 215 9.97 -14.91 0.01
C LEU A 215 8.74 -15.19 0.89
N SER A 216 8.54 -16.42 1.37
CA SER A 216 7.40 -16.73 2.25
C SER A 216 7.42 -15.94 3.57
N ILE A 217 8.61 -15.53 4.02
CA ILE A 217 8.81 -14.70 5.20
C ILE A 217 8.55 -13.23 4.87
N ALA A 218 9.09 -12.74 3.75
CA ALA A 218 9.00 -11.33 3.37
C ALA A 218 7.65 -10.93 2.76
N MET A 219 6.90 -11.89 2.21
CA MET A 219 5.67 -11.63 1.47
C MET A 219 4.65 -10.80 2.27
N PRO A 220 4.33 -11.14 3.54
CA PRO A 220 3.43 -10.32 4.35
C PRO A 220 3.90 -8.88 4.55
N TRP A 221 5.22 -8.66 4.65
CA TRP A 221 5.80 -7.31 4.81
C TRP A 221 5.65 -6.49 3.54
N LEU A 222 5.92 -7.12 2.39
CA LEU A 222 5.83 -6.47 1.08
C LEU A 222 4.40 -6.07 0.76
N VAL A 223 3.43 -6.98 0.92
CA VAL A 223 2.03 -6.69 0.62
C VAL A 223 1.40 -5.71 1.61
N SER A 224 1.83 -5.68 2.87
CA SER A 224 1.34 -4.69 3.85
C SER A 224 2.11 -3.37 3.82
N ALA A 225 3.14 -3.25 2.98
CA ALA A 225 4.10 -2.14 3.01
C ALA A 225 4.64 -1.84 4.43
N PHE A 226 4.87 -2.90 5.21
CA PHE A 226 5.43 -2.92 6.57
C PHE A 226 4.57 -2.35 7.71
N VAL A 227 3.30 -2.00 7.47
CA VAL A 227 2.45 -1.28 8.46
C VAL A 227 2.25 -2.01 9.78
N SER A 228 2.25 -3.34 9.78
CA SER A 228 2.08 -4.20 10.97
C SER A 228 3.40 -4.76 11.50
N TYR A 229 4.54 -4.35 10.94
CA TYR A 229 5.86 -4.94 11.21
C TYR A 229 6.91 -3.92 11.65
N LEU A 230 6.68 -2.63 11.43
CA LEU A 230 7.57 -1.54 11.82
C LEU A 230 6.79 -0.51 12.63
N GLU A 231 7.51 0.31 13.40
CA GLU A 231 6.87 1.46 14.04
C GLU A 231 6.32 2.43 12.99
N VAL A 232 5.24 3.13 13.32
CA VAL A 232 4.61 4.14 12.45
C VAL A 232 5.65 5.14 11.91
N SER A 233 6.60 5.55 12.74
CA SER A 233 7.64 6.51 12.38
C SER A 233 8.56 5.98 11.25
N GLU A 234 8.87 4.69 11.31
CA GLU A 234 9.71 3.95 10.36
C GLU A 234 8.95 3.61 9.08
N VAL A 235 7.68 3.19 9.19
CA VAL A 235 6.77 2.99 8.05
C VAL A 235 6.70 4.26 7.21
N LEU A 236 6.46 5.41 7.86
CA LEU A 236 6.40 6.70 7.17
C LEU A 236 7.76 7.09 6.56
N ALA A 237 8.87 6.75 7.20
CA ALA A 237 10.21 6.98 6.64
C ALA A 237 10.50 6.08 5.43
N LEU A 238 10.01 4.84 5.43
CA LEU A 238 10.07 3.94 4.28
C LEU A 238 9.22 4.49 3.13
N TRP A 239 8.03 4.97 3.42
CA TRP A 239 7.14 5.56 2.42
C TRP A 239 7.67 6.88 1.85
N ASP A 240 8.43 7.67 2.62
CA ASP A 240 9.19 8.81 2.08
C ASP A 240 10.07 8.39 0.89
N ARG A 241 10.72 7.22 0.98
CA ARG A 241 11.59 6.67 -0.08
C ARG A 241 10.77 6.12 -1.24
N VAL A 242 9.64 5.45 -0.99
CA VAL A 242 8.72 4.99 -2.04
C VAL A 242 8.26 6.17 -2.90
N ILE A 243 7.80 7.25 -2.26
CA ILE A 243 7.35 8.48 -2.93
C ILE A 243 8.52 9.20 -3.60
N GLY A 244 9.68 9.26 -2.93
CA GLY A 244 10.85 9.98 -3.42
C GLY A 244 11.50 9.33 -4.64
N PHE A 245 11.57 8.00 -4.67
CA PHE A 245 12.05 7.24 -5.83
C PHE A 245 10.97 6.98 -6.87
N ASP A 246 9.69 7.17 -6.53
CA ASP A 246 8.55 6.85 -7.37
C ASP A 246 8.49 5.36 -7.75
N SER A 247 8.87 4.49 -6.80
CA SER A 247 9.14 3.07 -7.01
C SER A 247 8.87 2.28 -5.72
N LEU A 248 8.46 1.02 -5.86
CA LEU A 248 8.28 0.05 -4.78
C LEU A 248 9.58 -0.67 -4.39
N PHE A 249 10.68 -0.46 -5.13
CA PHE A 249 12.01 -0.97 -4.79
C PHE A 249 12.41 -0.83 -3.31
N PRO A 250 12.14 0.30 -2.62
CA PRO A 250 12.49 0.46 -1.22
C PRO A 250 11.90 -0.62 -0.31
N LEU A 251 10.74 -1.19 -0.66
CA LEU A 251 10.12 -2.27 0.11
C LEU A 251 10.94 -3.56 0.03
N SER A 252 11.39 -3.96 -1.17
CA SER A 252 12.27 -5.12 -1.37
C SER A 252 13.61 -4.93 -0.66
N ALA A 253 14.18 -3.73 -0.76
CA ALA A 253 15.44 -3.40 -0.08
C ALA A 253 15.30 -3.49 1.45
N MET A 254 14.19 -2.99 2.01
CA MET A 254 13.90 -3.11 3.44
C MET A 254 13.74 -4.57 3.86
N ALA A 255 13.00 -5.38 3.10
CA ALA A 255 12.82 -6.80 3.40
C ALA A 255 14.16 -7.56 3.44
N ALA A 256 15.03 -7.32 2.46
CA ALA A 256 16.37 -7.91 2.44
C ALA A 256 17.23 -7.45 3.63
N ALA A 257 17.12 -6.17 4.01
CA ALA A 257 17.82 -5.63 5.18
C ALA A 257 17.35 -6.27 6.50
N VAL A 258 16.04 -6.48 6.67
CA VAL A 258 15.46 -7.14 7.85
C VAL A 258 15.96 -8.58 7.98
N VAL A 259 15.98 -9.36 6.88
CA VAL A 259 16.52 -10.73 6.89
C VAL A 259 18.00 -10.72 7.29
N ARG A 260 18.79 -9.84 6.68
CA ARG A 260 20.23 -9.72 6.97
C ARG A 260 20.50 -9.28 8.41
N LEU A 261 19.65 -8.45 9.01
CA LEU A 261 19.78 -8.04 10.41
C LEU A 261 19.64 -9.23 11.38
N ARG A 262 18.95 -10.29 10.97
CA ARG A 262 18.76 -11.52 11.75
C ARG A 262 19.69 -12.66 11.32
N ARG A 263 20.72 -12.36 10.52
CA ARG A 263 21.67 -13.34 9.97
C ARG A 263 22.16 -14.36 10.99
N GLU A 264 22.68 -13.91 12.12
CA GLU A 264 23.29 -14.83 13.10
C GLU A 264 22.28 -15.86 13.64
N ALA A 265 21.05 -15.43 13.92
CA ALA A 265 19.99 -16.32 14.38
C ALA A 265 19.53 -17.29 13.28
N ILE A 266 19.44 -16.82 12.02
CA ILE A 266 19.08 -17.67 10.87
C ILE A 266 20.13 -18.77 10.63
N LEU A 267 21.42 -18.43 10.74
CA LEU A 267 22.50 -19.40 10.52
C LEU A 267 22.55 -20.47 11.62
N GLN A 268 22.12 -20.12 12.83
CA GLN A 268 22.03 -21.06 13.95
C GLN A 268 20.78 -21.95 13.88
N ALA A 269 19.72 -21.51 13.22
CA ALA A 269 18.46 -22.26 13.12
C ALA A 269 18.66 -23.62 12.44
N GLN A 270 18.10 -24.69 13.02
CA GLN A 270 18.18 -26.05 12.51
C GLN A 270 16.88 -26.52 11.85
N ALA A 271 15.77 -25.83 12.11
CA ALA A 271 14.44 -26.18 11.59
C ALA A 271 13.67 -24.94 11.13
N ALA A 272 12.65 -25.17 10.29
CA ALA A 272 11.78 -24.11 9.79
C ALA A 272 11.05 -23.34 10.90
N ASP A 273 10.69 -24.00 12.00
CA ASP A 273 9.98 -23.38 13.12
C ASP A 273 10.88 -22.41 13.91
N GLU A 274 12.17 -22.73 14.04
CA GLU A 274 13.15 -21.82 14.64
C GLU A 274 13.33 -20.56 13.80
N VAL A 275 13.36 -20.70 12.46
CA VAL A 275 13.40 -19.56 11.54
C VAL A 275 12.15 -18.68 11.69
N ARG A 276 10.96 -19.27 11.80
CA ARG A 276 9.72 -18.50 12.02
C ARG A 276 9.78 -17.73 13.33
N ALA A 277 10.23 -18.36 14.40
CA ALA A 277 10.38 -17.72 15.71
C ALA A 277 11.34 -16.51 15.67
N VAL A 278 12.42 -16.57 14.87
CA VAL A 278 13.36 -15.44 14.68
C VAL A 278 12.66 -14.20 14.11
N PHE A 279 11.59 -14.40 13.35
CA PHE A 279 10.87 -13.34 12.65
C PHE A 279 9.53 -12.95 13.28
N ASP A 280 8.93 -13.79 14.12
CA ASP A 280 7.76 -13.42 14.93
C ASP A 280 8.09 -12.23 15.85
N ASP A 281 9.34 -12.18 16.33
CA ASP A 281 9.91 -11.09 17.11
C ASP A 281 10.22 -9.81 16.28
N ILE A 282 9.99 -9.77 14.96
CA ILE A 282 10.13 -8.50 14.21
C ILE A 282 9.18 -7.43 14.76
N THR A 283 7.99 -7.83 15.19
CA THR A 283 7.04 -6.93 15.87
C THR A 283 7.59 -6.36 17.19
N THR A 284 8.64 -6.99 17.73
CA THR A 284 9.39 -6.54 18.90
C THR A 284 10.73 -5.89 18.55
N MET A 285 10.96 -5.44 17.30
CA MET A 285 12.00 -4.46 16.97
C MET A 285 11.68 -3.07 17.58
N ARG A 286 11.44 -3.05 18.89
CA ARG A 286 11.34 -1.89 19.77
C ARG A 286 12.61 -1.75 20.60
#